data_AF-A0A2B8A4C2-F1
#
_entry.id   AF-A0A2B8A4C2-F1
#
_cell.length_a   1.000
_cell.length_b   1.000
_cell.length_c   1.000
_cell.angle_alpha   90.00
_cell.angle_beta   90.00
_cell.angle_gamma   90.00
#
_symmetry.space_group_name_H-M   'P 1'
#
loop_
_entity.id
_entity.type
_entity.pdbx_description
1 polymer ?
#
loop_
_entity_poly.entity_id
_entity_poly.type
_entity_poly.pdbx_seq_one_letter_code
_entity_poly.pdbx_strand_id
1 'polypeptide(L)' 'MSAKNQKMKKEITYHEAFQKLEDLIEQLESDKIPLDQLPDKVKEGHEWLAICENRLRGIEKETKSPPTAK' A
#
# COMPACT_ATOMS: atom_id res chain seq x y z
N MET A 1 16.24 -3.51 25.47
CA MET A 1 15.15 -2.78 24.79
C MET A 1 15.15 -3.18 23.32
N SER A 2 13.94 -3.42 22.77
CA SER A 2 13.58 -3.52 21.34
C SER A 2 14.24 -4.65 20.51
N ALA A 3 13.56 -5.39 19.63
CA ALA A 3 12.29 -5.15 18.95
C ALA A 3 11.58 -6.48 18.61
N LYS A 4 10.26 -6.38 18.49
CA LYS A 4 9.27 -7.43 18.30
C LYS A 4 9.39 -8.05 16.90
N ASN A 5 9.52 -9.38 16.81
CA ASN A 5 9.47 -10.11 15.55
C ASN A 5 8.28 -11.09 15.54
N GLN A 6 7.07 -10.57 15.33
CA GLN A 6 5.92 -11.40 14.95
C GLN A 6 5.73 -11.36 13.43
N LYS A 7 6.30 -12.38 12.79
CA LYS A 7 5.86 -12.89 11.49
C LYS A 7 4.46 -13.50 11.68
N MET A 8 3.43 -12.72 11.41
CA MET A 8 2.19 -13.24 10.86
C MET A 8 2.16 -12.80 9.41
N LYS A 9 1.51 -13.56 8.53
CA LYS A 9 1.23 -13.16 7.15
C LYS A 9 0.37 -11.90 7.22
N LYS A 10 1.00 -10.74 7.39
CA LYS A 10 0.32 -9.47 7.57
C LYS A 10 -0.17 -9.10 6.19
N GLU A 11 -1.46 -9.27 6.00
CA GLU A 11 -2.20 -8.48 5.02
C GLU A 11 -1.77 -7.03 5.28
N ILE A 12 -0.96 -6.48 4.38
CA ILE A 12 -0.43 -5.14 4.53
C ILE A 12 -1.61 -4.16 4.57
N THR A 13 -1.62 -3.31 5.58
CA THR A 13 -2.70 -2.33 5.76
C THR A 13 -2.61 -1.25 4.69
N TYR A 14 -3.71 -0.53 4.46
CA TYR A 14 -3.72 0.63 3.55
C TYR A 14 -2.56 1.59 3.85
N HIS A 15 -2.36 1.89 5.13
CA HIS A 15 -1.30 2.81 5.56
C HIS A 15 0.09 2.27 5.24
N GLU A 16 0.35 0.97 5.47
CA GLU A 16 1.63 0.35 5.12
C GLU A 16 1.85 0.32 3.60
N ALA A 17 0.83 -0.03 2.81
CA ALA A 17 0.92 -0.02 1.35
C ALA A 17 1.17 1.40 0.81
N PHE A 18 0.53 2.40 1.40
CA PHE A 18 0.74 3.81 1.05
C PHE A 18 2.16 4.28 1.39
N GLN A 19 2.66 3.98 2.60
CA GLN A 19 4.04 4.30 2.98
C GLN A 19 5.07 3.65 2.05
N LYS A 20 4.83 2.41 1.62
CA LYS A 20 5.69 1.72 0.66
C LYS A 20 5.70 2.42 -0.70
N LEU A 21 4.55 2.91 -1.14
CA LEU A 21 4.41 3.66 -2.37
C LEU A 21 5.15 5.01 -2.30
N GLU A 22 5.10 5.70 -1.17
CA GLU A 22 5.86 6.93 -0.92
C GLU A 22 7.37 6.67 -0.94
N ASP A 23 7.85 5.63 -0.24
CA ASP A 23 9.26 5.23 -0.23
C ASP A 23 9.78 4.89 -1.64
N LEU A 24 8.94 4.24 -2.44
CA LEU A 24 9.24 3.94 -3.84
C LEU A 24 9.36 5.19 -4.69
N ILE A 25 8.45 6.16 -4.54
CA ILE A 25 8.52 7.45 -5.23
C ILE A 25 9.79 8.20 -4.83
N GLU A 26 10.13 8.24 -3.55
CA GLU A 26 11.35 8.88 -3.06
C GLU A 26 12.61 8.22 -3.67
N GLN A 27 12.63 6.89 -3.80
CA GLN A 27 13.72 6.17 -4.45
C GLN A 27 13.81 6.48 -5.95
N LEU A 28 12.67 6.65 -6.63
CA LEU A 28 12.61 7.02 -8.05
C LEU A 28 13.10 8.45 -8.26
N GLU A 29 12.66 9.40 -7.42
CA GLU A 29 13.07 10.80 -7.47
C GLU A 29 14.54 11.00 -7.09
N SER A 30 15.09 10.12 -6.26
CA SER A 30 16.50 10.18 -5.88
C SER A 30 17.45 9.68 -6.99
N ASP A 31 16.95 9.29 -8.17
CA ASP A 31 17.72 8.70 -9.29
C ASP A 31 18.58 7.48 -8.87
N LYS A 32 18.24 6.87 -7.72
CA LYS A 32 18.99 5.75 -7.13
C LYS A 32 18.55 4.40 -7.67
N ILE A 33 17.43 4.35 -8.40
CA ILE A 33 16.91 3.11 -8.98
C ILE A 33 17.57 2.88 -10.34
N PRO A 34 18.31 1.76 -10.52
CA PRO A 34 18.84 1.38 -11.82
C PRO A 34 17.71 1.20 -12.84
N LEU A 35 17.94 1.57 -14.10
CA LEU A 35 16.97 1.39 -15.19
C LEU A 35 16.45 -0.05 -15.30
N ASP A 36 17.32 -1.03 -15.04
CA ASP A 36 17.00 -2.46 -15.08
C ASP A 36 16.02 -2.89 -13.98
N GLN A 37 15.95 -2.12 -12.87
CA GLN A 37 15.06 -2.39 -11.72
C GLN A 37 13.77 -1.55 -11.75
N LEU A 38 13.67 -0.55 -12.63
CA LEU A 38 12.42 0.21 -12.82
C LEU A 38 11.20 -0.68 -13.09
N PRO A 39 11.27 -1.72 -13.94
CA PRO A 39 10.11 -2.58 -14.22
C PRO A 39 9.60 -3.29 -12.97
N ASP A 40 10.49 -3.80 -12.12
CA ASP A 40 10.12 -4.45 -10.87
C ASP A 40 9.53 -3.46 -9.88
N LYS A 41 10.17 -2.30 -9.72
CA LYS A 41 9.72 -1.21 -8.85
C LYS A 41 8.31 -0.72 -9.20
N VAL A 42 8.03 -0.59 -10.50
CA VAL A 42 6.70 -0.25 -11.00
C VAL A 42 5.68 -1.35 -10.67
N LYS A 43 6.01 -2.64 -10.87
CA LYS A 43 5.13 -3.75 -10.50
C LYS A 43 4.80 -3.76 -9.01
N GLU A 44 5.80 -3.58 -8.15
CA GLU A 44 5.62 -3.47 -6.70
C GLU A 44 4.64 -2.33 -6.35
N GLY A 45 4.79 -1.17 -6.98
CA GLY A 45 3.87 -0.04 -6.84
C GLY A 45 2.42 -0.39 -7.25
N HIS A 46 2.25 -1.12 -8.34
CA HIS A 46 0.93 -1.60 -8.77
C HIS A 46 0.28 -2.55 -7.75
N GLU A 47 1.06 -3.43 -7.10
CA GLU A 47 0.54 -4.31 -6.05
C GLU A 47 0.02 -3.51 -4.84
N TRP A 48 0.78 -2.49 -4.40
CA TRP A 48 0.34 -1.64 -3.29
C TRP A 48 -0.88 -0.79 -3.66
N LEU A 49 -0.95 -0.29 -4.90
CA LEU A 49 -2.16 0.39 -5.40
C LEU A 49 -3.39 -0.50 -5.36
N ALA A 50 -3.27 -1.75 -5.81
CA ALA A 50 -4.38 -2.71 -5.79
C ALA A 50 -4.88 -2.96 -4.36
N ILE A 51 -3.99 -2.98 -3.37
CA ILE A 51 -4.35 -3.12 -1.96
C ILE A 51 -5.10 -1.87 -1.47
N CYS A 52 -4.59 -0.68 -1.81
CA CYS A 52 -5.24 0.58 -1.47
C CYS A 52 -6.66 0.65 -2.05
N GLU A 53 -6.83 0.33 -3.32
CA GLU A 53 -8.13 0.28 -4.00
C GLU A 53 -9.06 -0.77 -3.40
N ASN A 54 -8.56 -1.96 -3.10
CA ASN A 54 -9.37 -3.01 -2.48
C ASN A 54 -9.89 -2.58 -1.10
N ARG A 55 -9.07 -1.88 -0.31
CA ARG A 55 -9.48 -1.35 1.00
C ARG A 55 -10.55 -0.27 0.85
N LEU A 56 -10.35 0.68 -0.07
CA LEU A 56 -11.33 1.72 -0.37
C LEU A 56 -12.65 1.12 -0.83
N ARG A 57 -12.63 0.18 -1.78
CA ARG A 57 -13.83 -0.55 -2.22
C ARG A 57 -14.51 -1.32 -1.10
N GLY A 58 -13.74 -1.86 -0.16
CA GLY A 58 -14.28 -2.50 1.05
C GLY A 58 -15.05 -1.51 1.91
N ILE A 59 -14.46 -0.35 2.20
CA ILE A 59 -15.10 0.74 2.96
C ILE A 59 -16.31 1.28 2.21
N GLU A 60 -16.24 1.47 0.90
CA GLU A 60 -17.36 1.91 0.07
C GLU A 60 -18.52 0.90 0.13
N LYS A 61 -18.24 -0.41 0.07
CA LYS A 61 -19.29 -1.43 0.24
C LYS A 61 -19.92 -1.40 1.63
N GLU A 62 -19.13 -1.14 2.67
CA GLU A 62 -19.61 -1.01 4.05
C GLU A 62 -20.46 0.26 4.23
N THR A 63 -20.01 1.39 3.70
CA THR A 63 -20.69 2.70 3.78
C THR A 63 -21.87 2.87 2.82
N LYS A 64 -21.92 2.11 1.71
CA LYS A 64 -23.06 2.04 0.79
C LYS A 64 -24.23 1.25 1.36
N SER A 65 -24.08 0.64 2.53
CA SER A 65 -25.20 0.41 3.44
C SER A 65 -25.48 1.74 4.13
N PRO A 66 -26.54 2.49 3.76
CA PRO A 66 -26.81 3.78 4.37
C PRO A 66 -27.01 3.59 5.88
N PRO A 67 -26.23 4.26 6.77
CA PRO A 67 -26.79 4.58 8.06
C PRO A 67 -27.92 5.55 7.74
N THR A 68 -29.16 5.10 7.93
CA THR A 68 -30.33 5.96 7.92
C THR A 68 -30.03 7.19 8.77
N ALA A 69 -29.82 8.33 8.10
CA ALA A 69 -29.94 9.63 8.73
C ALA A 69 -31.37 9.70 9.29
N LYS A 70 -31.49 9.61 10.61
CA LYS A 70 -32.74 9.78 11.35
C LYS A 70 -32.46 10.65 12.56
#